data_AF-A0A1A9QFJ6-F1
#
_entry.id   AF-A0A1A9QFJ6-F1
#
_cell.length_a   1.000
_cell.length_b   1.000
_cell.length_c   1.000
_cell.angle_alpha   90.00
_cell.angle_beta   90.00
_cell.angle_gamma   90.00
#
_symmetry.space_group_name_H-M   'P 1'
#
loop_
_entity.id
_entity.type
_entity.pdbx_description
1 polymer ?
#
loop_
_entity_poly.entity_id
_entity_poly.type
_entity_poly.pdbx_seq_one_letter_code
_entity_poly.pdbx_strand_id
1 'polypeptide(L)'
;MSGVKLNNTTNWNKKVAHFGKLRNHFNKNVPDSELRNNWYFPRWEDDAIWKKHWERGDNKKAYASPEAFRDWCYQKLEQQQQTWVDCNPSQGWCEICTRGKSWD
;
A
#
# COMPACT_ATOMS: atom_id res chain seq x y z
N MET A 1 27.98 5.23 21.89
CA MET A 1 26.86 5.94 21.23
C MET A 1 26.22 4.99 20.21
N SER A 2 25.23 4.17 20.61
CA SER A 2 24.66 3.12 19.71
C SER A 2 23.12 3.09 19.68
N GLY A 3 22.43 4.10 20.23
CA GLY A 3 20.97 4.11 20.37
C GLY A 3 20.17 4.45 19.11
N VAL A 4 20.78 5.10 18.12
CA VAL A 4 20.07 5.63 16.94
C VAL A 4 19.69 4.52 15.94
N LYS A 5 20.56 3.53 15.73
CA LYS A 5 20.27 2.42 14.79
C LYS A 5 19.16 1.49 15.29
N LEU A 6 19.15 1.17 16.58
CA LEU A 6 18.14 0.29 17.20
C LEU A 6 16.73 0.89 17.17
N ASN A 7 16.60 2.21 17.39
CA ASN A 7 15.30 2.88 17.34
C ASN A 7 14.71 2.89 15.92
N ASN A 8 15.55 3.10 14.90
CA ASN A 8 15.14 3.07 13.50
C ASN A 8 14.71 1.66 13.06
N THR A 9 15.46 0.63 13.41
CA THR A 9 15.09 -0.77 13.10
C THR A 9 13.81 -1.18 13.83
N THR A 10 13.63 -0.78 15.09
CA THR A 10 12.43 -1.09 15.87
C THR A 10 11.20 -0.42 15.27
N ASN A 11 11.29 0.86 14.90
CA ASN A 11 10.20 1.58 14.24
C ASN A 11 9.87 1.01 12.85
N TRP A 12 10.89 0.60 12.10
CA TRP A 12 10.71 -0.09 10.83
C TRP A 12 9.96 -1.42 11.00
N ASN A 13 10.40 -2.28 11.92
CA ASN A 13 9.73 -3.55 12.21
C ASN A 13 8.28 -3.36 12.66
N LYS A 14 8.01 -2.34 13.50
CA LYS A 14 6.65 -1.99 13.92
C LYS A 14 5.76 -1.57 12.75
N LYS A 15 6.28 -0.74 11.83
CA LYS A 15 5.56 -0.33 10.62
C LYS A 15 5.26 -1.52 9.72
N VAL A 16 6.26 -2.36 9.43
CA VAL A 16 6.09 -3.57 8.61
C VAL A 16 5.03 -4.49 9.23
N ALA A 17 5.09 -4.73 10.55
CA ALA A 17 4.10 -5.57 11.22
C ALA A 17 2.69 -4.97 11.19
N HIS A 18 2.56 -3.66 11.44
CA HIS A 18 1.28 -2.94 11.42
C HIS A 18 0.66 -2.94 10.02
N PHE A 19 1.40 -2.47 9.03
CA PHE A 19 0.97 -2.42 7.64
C PHE A 19 0.76 -3.82 7.04
N GLY A 20 1.52 -4.81 7.49
CA GLY A 20 1.29 -6.21 7.14
C GLY A 20 -0.09 -6.72 7.60
N LYS A 21 -0.55 -6.32 8.80
CA LYS A 21 -1.91 -6.65 9.27
C LYS A 21 -2.99 -5.95 8.43
N LEU A 22 -2.82 -4.66 8.15
CA LEU A 22 -3.76 -3.89 7.31
C LEU A 22 -3.88 -4.48 5.90
N ARG A 23 -2.74 -4.77 5.26
CA ARG A 23 -2.69 -5.42 3.94
C ARG A 23 -3.39 -6.78 3.95
N ASN A 24 -3.12 -7.61 4.95
CA ASN A 24 -3.75 -8.93 5.08
C ASN A 24 -5.26 -8.81 5.30
N HIS A 25 -5.69 -7.82 6.06
CA HIS A 25 -7.11 -7.54 6.24
C HIS A 25 -7.76 -7.10 4.93
N PHE A 26 -7.15 -6.18 4.18
CA PHE A 26 -7.60 -5.75 2.86
C PHE A 26 -7.78 -6.91 1.89
N ASN A 27 -6.69 -7.67 1.66
CA ASN A 27 -6.68 -8.75 0.67
C ASN A 27 -7.70 -9.86 0.98
N LYS A 28 -8.23 -9.93 2.21
CA LYS A 28 -9.24 -10.92 2.63
C LYS A 28 -10.65 -10.35 2.67
N ASN A 29 -10.81 -9.08 3.04
CA ASN A 29 -12.09 -8.51 3.44
C ASN A 29 -12.57 -7.35 2.54
N VAL A 30 -11.79 -6.93 1.54
CA VAL A 30 -12.25 -5.92 0.58
C VAL A 30 -13.56 -6.41 -0.06
N PRO A 31 -14.66 -5.63 0.00
CA PRO A 31 -16.00 -6.12 -0.35
C PRO A 31 -16.11 -6.46 -1.83
N ASP A 32 -15.41 -5.71 -2.67
CA ASP A 32 -15.33 -5.94 -4.11
C ASP A 32 -14.63 -7.27 -4.44
N SER A 33 -15.34 -8.14 -5.16
CA SER A 33 -14.86 -9.48 -5.49
C SER A 33 -13.77 -9.47 -6.55
N GLU A 34 -13.75 -8.49 -7.45
CA GLU A 34 -12.69 -8.34 -8.44
C GLU A 34 -11.38 -7.97 -7.73
N LEU A 35 -11.40 -6.95 -6.86
CA LEU A 35 -10.26 -6.58 -6.05
C LEU A 35 -9.77 -7.74 -5.18
N ARG A 36 -10.69 -8.48 -4.54
CA ARG A 36 -10.33 -9.62 -3.68
C ARG A 36 -9.68 -10.77 -4.45
N ASN A 37 -10.17 -11.06 -5.64
CA ASN A 37 -9.75 -12.25 -6.40
C ASN A 37 -8.59 -11.98 -7.35
N ASN A 38 -8.55 -10.81 -7.97
CA ASN A 38 -7.63 -10.48 -9.06
C ASN A 38 -6.57 -9.46 -8.67
N TRP A 39 -6.75 -8.74 -7.57
CA TRP A 39 -5.84 -7.69 -7.14
C TRP A 39 -5.25 -8.00 -5.76
N TYR A 40 -4.20 -7.28 -5.42
CA TYR A 40 -3.65 -7.29 -4.06
C TYR A 40 -3.05 -5.94 -3.72
N PHE A 41 -3.09 -5.60 -2.44
CA PHE A 41 -2.35 -4.46 -1.93
C PHE A 41 -0.88 -4.87 -1.72
N PRO A 42 0.12 -4.19 -2.33
CA PRO A 42 1.52 -4.57 -2.23
C PRO A 42 2.07 -4.50 -0.80
N ARG A 43 3.13 -5.25 -0.49
CA ARG A 43 3.77 -5.21 0.83
C ARG A 43 4.45 -3.85 1.04
N TRP A 44 4.40 -3.31 2.25
CA TRP A 44 4.96 -1.98 2.54
C TRP A 44 6.47 -1.93 2.29
N GLU A 45 7.16 -3.01 2.61
CA GLU A 45 8.60 -3.17 2.41
C GLU A 45 9.04 -3.49 0.97
N ASP A 46 8.09 -3.66 0.03
CA ASP A 46 8.42 -3.99 -1.37
C ASP A 46 8.67 -2.72 -2.19
N ASP A 47 9.81 -2.09 -1.93
CA ASP A 47 10.20 -0.82 -2.56
C ASP A 47 10.25 -0.92 -4.09
N ALA A 48 10.54 -2.10 -4.64
CA ALA A 48 10.58 -2.33 -6.08
C ALA A 48 9.18 -2.24 -6.72
N ILE A 49 8.16 -2.84 -6.09
CA ILE A 49 6.78 -2.71 -6.56
C ILE A 49 6.30 -1.25 -6.43
N TRP A 50 6.59 -0.60 -5.30
CA TRP A 50 6.18 0.80 -5.10
C TRP A 50 6.83 1.74 -6.09
N LYS A 51 8.11 1.52 -6.41
CA LYS A 51 8.80 2.28 -7.47
C LYS A 51 8.12 2.08 -8.82
N LYS A 52 7.80 0.84 -9.20
CA LYS A 52 7.07 0.56 -10.45
C LYS A 52 5.69 1.22 -10.49
N HIS A 53 4.95 1.24 -9.38
CA HIS A 53 3.65 1.92 -9.31
C HIS A 53 3.78 3.44 -9.41
N TRP A 54 4.76 4.00 -8.72
CA TRP A 54 5.04 5.42 -8.75
C TRP A 54 5.47 5.89 -10.15
N GLU A 55 6.26 5.08 -10.87
CA GLU A 55 6.69 5.37 -12.24
C GLU A 55 5.55 5.28 -13.28
N ARG A 56 4.39 4.72 -12.92
CA ARG A 56 3.25 4.59 -13.83
C ARG A 56 2.36 5.83 -13.83
N GLY A 57 2.02 6.29 -15.04
CA GLY A 57 1.02 7.33 -15.26
C GLY A 57 1.36 8.65 -14.58
N ASP A 58 0.37 9.22 -13.88
CA ASP A 58 0.49 10.52 -13.22
C ASP A 58 0.94 10.43 -11.76
N ASN A 59 1.18 9.24 -11.20
CA ASN A 59 1.66 9.07 -9.83
C ASN A 59 3.01 9.78 -9.61
N LYS A 60 3.89 9.71 -10.61
CA LYS A 60 5.19 10.41 -10.60
C LYS A 60 5.04 11.94 -10.53
N LYS A 61 3.93 12.48 -11.05
CA LYS A 61 3.63 13.92 -11.00
C LYS A 61 2.95 14.31 -9.69
N ALA A 62 2.13 13.42 -9.14
CA ALA A 62 1.37 13.65 -7.92
C ALA A 62 2.21 13.47 -6.63
N TYR A 63 3.22 12.61 -6.66
CA TYR A 63 4.02 12.26 -5.47
C TYR A 63 5.51 12.46 -5.74
N ALA A 64 6.21 13.08 -4.78
CA ALA A 64 7.62 13.41 -4.92
C ALA A 64 8.55 12.18 -4.97
N SER A 65 8.13 11.06 -4.38
CA SER A 65 8.92 9.82 -4.36
C SER A 65 8.03 8.58 -4.22
N PRO A 66 8.55 7.38 -4.56
CA PRO A 66 7.86 6.11 -4.32
C PRO A 66 7.45 5.89 -2.87
N GLU A 67 8.27 6.34 -1.92
CA GLU A 67 7.99 6.20 -0.48
C GLU A 67 6.83 7.11 -0.07
N ALA A 68 6.78 8.35 -0.56
CA ALA A 68 5.66 9.25 -0.32
C ALA A 68 4.35 8.69 -0.89
N PHE A 69 4.42 8.09 -2.08
CA PHE A 69 3.29 7.40 -2.70
C PHE A 69 2.83 6.19 -1.90
N ARG A 70 3.75 5.31 -1.50
CA ARG A 70 3.47 4.15 -0.65
C ARG A 70 2.80 4.57 0.66
N ASP A 71 3.38 5.56 1.34
CA ASP A 71 2.91 5.99 2.65
C ASP A 71 1.50 6.59 2.54
N TRP A 72 1.20 7.34 1.45
CA TRP A 72 -0.16 7.78 1.15
C TRP A 72 -1.13 6.61 0.94
N CYS A 73 -0.74 5.60 0.16
CA CYS A 73 -1.56 4.41 -0.07
C CYS A 73 -1.89 3.69 1.25
N TYR A 74 -0.90 3.52 2.12
CA TYR A 74 -1.11 2.88 3.42
C TYR A 74 -1.90 3.74 4.41
N GLN A 75 -1.76 5.06 4.33
CA GLN A 75 -2.60 5.98 5.10
C GLN A 75 -4.06 5.88 4.69
N LYS A 76 -4.35 5.78 3.37
CA LYS A 76 -5.71 5.54 2.88
C LYS A 76 -6.26 4.20 3.35
N LEU A 77 -5.44 3.15 3.27
CA LEU A 77 -5.81 1.83 3.76
C LEU A 77 -6.12 1.82 5.26
N GLU A 78 -5.35 2.53 6.07
CA GLU A 78 -5.59 2.67 7.51
C GLU A 78 -6.88 3.45 7.80
N GLN A 79 -7.10 4.58 7.11
CA GLN A 79 -8.28 5.43 7.30
C GLN A 79 -9.59 4.75 6.89
N GLN A 80 -9.55 3.91 5.85
CA GLN A 80 -10.74 3.32 5.22
C GLN A 80 -10.94 1.85 5.60
N GLN A 81 -10.20 1.33 6.58
CA GLN A 81 -10.20 -0.11 6.93
C GLN A 81 -11.60 -0.67 7.25
N GLN A 82 -12.52 0.17 7.74
CA GLN A 82 -13.86 -0.25 8.14
C GLN A 82 -14.93 0.01 7.07
N THR A 83 -14.71 0.98 6.20
CA THR A 83 -15.76 1.56 5.35
C THR A 83 -15.49 1.35 3.86
N TRP A 84 -14.24 1.12 3.47
CA TRP A 84 -13.81 0.91 2.08
C TRP A 84 -14.30 2.00 1.10
N VAL A 85 -14.54 3.21 1.59
CA VAL A 85 -15.07 4.30 0.77
C VAL A 85 -14.02 4.67 -0.26
N ASP A 86 -14.47 4.89 -1.50
CA ASP A 86 -13.64 5.21 -2.67
C ASP A 86 -12.58 4.15 -3.00
N CYS A 87 -12.78 2.90 -2.54
CA CYS A 87 -12.00 1.74 -2.94
C CYS A 87 -12.72 0.99 -4.05
N ASN A 88 -12.46 1.36 -5.31
CA ASN A 88 -12.99 0.67 -6.48
C ASN A 88 -11.81 0.28 -7.41
N PRO A 89 -11.88 -0.88 -8.12
CA PRO A 89 -10.83 -1.32 -9.04
C PRO A 89 -10.65 -0.43 -10.28
N SER A 90 -11.68 0.30 -10.69
CA SER A 90 -11.68 1.18 -11.86
C SER A 90 -11.57 2.67 -11.51
N GLN A 91 -11.80 3.06 -10.25
CA GLN A 91 -11.76 4.45 -9.80
C GLN A 91 -11.33 4.55 -8.32
N GLY A 92 -10.65 5.63 -7.97
CA GLY A 92 -10.32 5.95 -6.58
C GLY A 92 -8.98 5.38 -6.12
N TRP A 93 -8.78 5.25 -4.81
CA TRP A 93 -7.43 4.94 -4.29
C TRP A 93 -7.03 3.48 -4.50
N CYS A 94 -7.99 2.55 -4.61
CA CYS A 94 -7.70 1.14 -4.82
C CYS A 94 -7.15 0.86 -6.22
N GLU A 95 -7.67 1.51 -7.26
CA GLU A 95 -7.10 1.45 -8.61
C GLU A 95 -5.60 1.80 -8.62
N ILE A 96 -5.23 2.84 -7.88
CA ILE A 96 -3.86 3.39 -7.89
C ILE A 96 -2.92 2.56 -6.98
N CYS A 97 -3.42 2.15 -5.82
CA CYS A 97 -2.62 1.51 -4.78
C CYS A 97 -2.56 -0.01 -4.85
N THR A 98 -3.51 -0.66 -5.53
CA THR A 98 -3.55 -2.11 -5.67
C THR A 98 -2.96 -2.55 -7.00
N ARG A 99 -2.46 -3.78 -7.04
CA ARG A 99 -1.79 -4.36 -8.19
C ARG A 99 -2.55 -5.58 -8.67
N GLY A 100 -2.82 -5.62 -9.97
CA GLY A 100 -3.39 -6.80 -10.61
C GLY A 100 -2.40 -7.97 -10.53
N LYS A 101 -2.88 -9.15 -10.14
CA LYS A 101 -2.07 -10.38 -10.09
C LYS A 101 -1.53 -10.79 -11.47
N SER A 102 -2.18 -10.35 -12.55
CA SER A 102 -1.75 -10.56 -13.93
C SER A 102 -0.58 -9.68 -14.37
N TRP A 103 -0.17 -8.71 -13.55
CA TRP A 103 0.95 -7.80 -13.85
C TRP A 103 2.30 -8.32 -13.34
N ASP A 104 2.28 -9.39 -12.55
CA ASP A 104 3.43 -10.17 -12.11
C ASP A 104 3.59 -11.42 -12.98
#